data_AF-A0AAI8L158-F1
#
_entry.id   AF-A0AAI8L158-F1
#
_cell.length_a   1.000
_cell.length_b   1.000
_cell.length_c   1.000
_cell.angle_alpha   90.00
_cell.angle_beta   90.00
_cell.angle_gamma   90.00
#
_symmetry.space_group_name_H-M   'P 1'
#
loop_
_entity.id
_entity.type
_entity.pdbx_description
1 polymer ?
#
loop_
_entity_poly.entity_id
_entity_poly.type
_entity_poly.pdbx_seq_one_letter_code
_entity_poly.pdbx_strand_id
1 'polypeptide(L)'
;MAKDDKKRAEKGTSLRRKSGLEALPRAELGQSVELAPWHVLHDLAQALSLSRQGAGRGLAEHWGSLKYSQALDAVADSYIQLSAEAKGIARDYKRLQSRELGQGFALALARQALLRRYPDRFVSFVSADVVIRAGWSKGSVGYAYRPDFFAEVWKPGEPSRVFPIATTGNHGGPKPSYSQLAACSAHVEAMHIGAWNETPCLVFSTEFPSEGPVTVHVLHARGEDGWLYGSPEHPLRMVNSPAEKGNIVPGIQPPTRGDRVPQSEPGFHVQSEDSAWFQHVVARTATAGTTAFAGDGATTARYLTTDQGSRRYDAGVAHAASGSVQDATYRLLGIPFVGTDHVFRLNNKRVEAFSGVAADLFALLSAGKAEEYRSEIYARRGTWPGQTWDPNWGGPVSIQEDGTVLAMRLLRLRKSTSTEDAST
;
A
#
# COMPACT_ATOMS: atom_id res chain seq x y z
N MET A 1 0.40 -28.55 -9.35
CA MET A 1 -0.90 -27.87 -9.52
C MET A 1 -1.27 -27.19 -8.22
N ALA A 2 -1.54 -25.89 -8.27
CA ALA A 2 -2.07 -25.16 -7.12
C ALA A 2 -3.49 -25.63 -6.78
N LYS A 3 -3.93 -25.39 -5.54
CA LYS A 3 -5.26 -25.82 -5.05
C LYS A 3 -6.41 -25.27 -5.92
N ASP A 4 -6.24 -24.06 -6.45
CA ASP A 4 -7.26 -23.42 -7.28
C ASP A 4 -7.31 -23.97 -8.70
N ASP A 5 -6.20 -24.49 -9.23
CA ASP A 5 -6.18 -25.15 -10.53
C ASP A 5 -7.02 -26.43 -10.49
N LYS A 6 -6.97 -27.16 -9.36
CA LYS A 6 -7.79 -28.36 -9.15
C LYS A 6 -9.29 -28.02 -9.12
N LYS A 7 -9.66 -27.00 -8.34
CA LYS A 7 -11.05 -26.52 -8.24
C LYS A 7 -11.60 -26.00 -9.57
N ARG A 8 -10.76 -25.39 -10.41
CA ARG A 8 -11.15 -24.85 -11.72
C ARG A 8 -11.27 -25.96 -12.76
N ALA A 9 -10.36 -26.93 -12.74
CA ALA A 9 -10.43 -28.13 -13.57
C ALA A 9 -11.71 -28.93 -13.28
N GLU A 10 -12.11 -29.07 -12.00
CA GLU A 10 -13.40 -29.65 -11.60
C GLU A 10 -14.61 -28.91 -12.16
N LYS A 11 -14.46 -27.61 -12.46
CA LYS A 11 -15.49 -26.76 -13.09
C LYS A 11 -15.33 -26.64 -14.60
N GLY A 12 -14.45 -27.43 -15.22
CA GLY A 12 -14.19 -27.39 -16.67
C GLY A 12 -13.58 -26.08 -17.18
N THR A 13 -12.95 -25.28 -16.32
CA THR A 13 -12.33 -23.99 -16.70
C THR A 13 -10.84 -24.01 -16.37
N SER A 14 -10.02 -23.31 -17.15
CA SER A 14 -8.61 -23.08 -16.84
C SER A 14 -8.42 -21.70 -16.19
N LEU A 15 -7.39 -21.58 -15.34
CA LEU A 15 -7.02 -20.30 -14.73
C LEU A 15 -5.79 -19.76 -15.45
N ARG A 16 -5.90 -18.57 -16.06
CA ARG A 16 -4.76 -17.88 -16.65
C ARG A 16 -3.77 -17.49 -15.55
N ARG A 17 -2.49 -17.66 -15.85
CA ARG A 17 -1.36 -17.39 -14.97
C ARG A 17 -0.42 -16.46 -15.71
N LYS A 18 0.19 -15.52 -14.99
CA LYS A 18 1.15 -14.59 -15.59
C LYS A 18 2.34 -15.34 -16.17
N SER A 19 2.58 -15.16 -17.46
CA SER A 19 3.74 -15.70 -18.15
C SER A 19 5.00 -14.86 -17.86
N GLY A 20 6.17 -15.47 -18.03
CA GLY A 20 7.45 -14.77 -17.87
C GLY A 20 7.79 -14.37 -16.44
N LEU A 21 7.18 -15.03 -15.44
CA LEU A 21 7.58 -14.86 -14.04
C LEU A 21 8.93 -15.52 -13.81
N GLU A 22 9.89 -14.72 -13.36
CA GLU A 22 11.25 -15.15 -13.04
C GLU A 22 11.71 -14.53 -11.71
N ALA A 23 12.84 -15.03 -11.19
CA ALA A 23 13.42 -14.50 -9.96
C ALA A 23 13.89 -13.06 -10.19
N LEU A 24 13.65 -12.19 -9.20
CA LEU A 24 14.10 -10.80 -9.28
C LEU A 24 15.65 -10.73 -9.40
N PRO A 25 16.21 -9.87 -10.29
CA PRO A 25 17.64 -9.76 -10.45
C PRO A 25 18.32 -9.36 -9.14
N ARG A 26 19.45 -10.01 -8.83
CA ARG A 26 20.21 -9.70 -7.60
C ARG A 26 20.67 -8.24 -7.52
N ALA A 27 20.88 -7.57 -8.65
CA ALA A 27 21.20 -6.14 -8.68
C ALA A 27 20.09 -5.27 -8.06
N GLU A 28 18.83 -5.73 -8.09
CA GLU A 28 17.69 -4.94 -7.62
C GLU A 28 17.38 -5.11 -6.13
N LEU A 29 17.69 -6.22 -5.47
CA LEU A 29 17.47 -6.35 -4.01
C LEU A 29 18.62 -7.02 -3.25
N GLY A 30 19.56 -7.66 -3.93
CA GLY A 30 20.55 -8.52 -3.27
C GLY A 30 19.94 -9.78 -2.68
N GLN A 31 20.68 -10.45 -1.79
CA GLN A 31 20.18 -11.61 -1.02
C GLN A 31 19.61 -11.21 0.35
N SER A 32 20.01 -10.04 0.85
CA SER A 32 19.56 -9.47 2.12
C SER A 32 19.30 -7.98 1.92
N VAL A 33 18.34 -7.47 2.70
CA VAL A 33 17.90 -6.08 2.63
C VAL A 33 17.85 -5.51 4.03
N GLU A 34 18.46 -4.34 4.21
CA GLU A 34 18.33 -3.58 5.44
C GLU A 34 16.96 -2.93 5.49
N LEU A 35 16.21 -3.23 6.56
CA LEU A 35 14.86 -2.73 6.75
C LEU A 35 14.59 -2.60 8.25
N ALA A 36 14.14 -1.44 8.69
CA ALA A 36 13.65 -1.28 10.05
C ALA A 36 12.23 -1.86 10.15
N PRO A 37 11.87 -2.61 11.23
CA PRO A 37 10.50 -3.07 11.45
C PRO A 37 9.47 -1.93 11.39
N TRP A 38 9.87 -0.73 11.81
CA TRP A 38 9.02 0.46 11.77
C TRP A 38 8.70 0.93 10.35
N HIS A 39 9.59 0.72 9.37
CA HIS A 39 9.31 1.00 7.96
C HIS A 39 8.23 0.04 7.42
N VAL A 40 8.29 -1.25 7.79
CA VAL A 40 7.27 -2.25 7.41
C VAL A 40 5.89 -1.86 7.94
N LEU A 41 5.82 -1.41 9.20
CA LEU A 41 4.57 -0.97 9.80
C LEU A 41 4.03 0.31 9.17
N HIS A 42 4.91 1.21 8.73
CA HIS A 42 4.53 2.41 8.00
C HIS A 42 3.96 2.06 6.61
N ASP A 43 4.65 1.24 5.82
CA ASP A 43 4.12 0.79 4.52
C ASP A 43 2.78 0.05 4.67
N LEU A 44 2.64 -0.77 5.72
CA LEU A 44 1.36 -1.43 6.03
C LEU A 44 0.27 -0.42 6.44
N ALA A 45 0.59 0.58 7.26
CA ALA A 45 -0.38 1.60 7.67
C ALA A 45 -0.91 2.37 6.45
N GLN A 46 -0.02 2.78 5.55
CA GLN A 46 -0.41 3.41 4.29
C GLN A 46 -1.28 2.49 3.43
N ALA A 47 -0.91 1.21 3.31
CA ALA A 47 -1.68 0.22 2.55
C ALA A 47 -3.11 0.01 3.09
N LEU A 48 -3.30 0.18 4.41
CA LEU A 48 -4.59 0.01 5.09
C LEU A 48 -5.47 1.27 5.06
N SER A 49 -4.91 2.45 4.77
CA SER A 49 -5.60 3.76 4.84
C SER A 49 -6.90 3.84 4.03
N LEU A 50 -7.02 3.07 2.95
CA LEU A 50 -8.22 2.98 2.09
C LEU A 50 -8.83 1.57 2.05
N SER A 51 -8.48 0.69 2.99
CA SER A 51 -8.82 -0.73 2.93
C SER A 51 -10.31 -1.05 3.12
N ARG A 52 -11.12 -0.10 3.58
CA ARG A 52 -12.60 -0.19 3.67
C ARG A 52 -13.09 -1.38 4.52
N GLN A 53 -12.31 -1.85 5.50
CA GLN A 53 -12.63 -3.04 6.29
C GLN A 53 -13.20 -2.69 7.68
N GLY A 54 -14.29 -3.39 8.06
CA GLY A 54 -14.80 -3.44 9.43
C GLY A 54 -15.76 -2.32 9.84
N ALA A 55 -16.44 -2.54 10.98
CA ALA A 55 -17.38 -1.59 11.59
C ALA A 55 -16.66 -0.45 12.36
N GLY A 56 -15.46 -0.70 12.89
CA GLY A 56 -14.56 0.28 13.51
C GLY A 56 -13.56 0.86 12.50
N ARG A 57 -14.06 1.31 11.35
CA ARG A 57 -13.26 1.56 10.15
C ARG A 57 -12.12 2.57 10.34
N GLY A 58 -12.37 3.72 10.97
CA GLY A 58 -11.32 4.73 11.15
C GLY A 58 -10.16 4.24 12.03
N LEU A 59 -10.44 3.39 13.03
CA LEU A 59 -9.40 2.72 13.82
C LEU A 59 -8.64 1.68 12.99
N ALA A 60 -9.35 0.88 12.19
CA ALA A 60 -8.71 -0.16 11.37
C ALA A 60 -7.86 0.40 10.24
N GLU A 61 -8.33 1.46 9.56
CA GLU A 61 -7.64 2.09 8.44
C GLU A 61 -6.39 2.86 8.88
N HIS A 62 -6.37 3.41 10.09
CA HIS A 62 -5.27 4.29 10.53
C HIS A 62 -4.34 3.62 11.52
N TRP A 63 -4.89 2.81 12.43
CA TRP A 63 -4.15 2.19 13.52
C TRP A 63 -4.08 0.67 13.39
N GLY A 64 -4.61 0.11 12.30
CA GLY A 64 -4.61 -1.34 12.05
C GLY A 64 -3.22 -1.96 12.03
N SER A 65 -2.18 -1.24 11.61
CA SER A 65 -0.80 -1.72 11.64
C SER A 65 -0.24 -1.85 13.07
N LEU A 66 -0.75 -1.06 14.03
CA LEU A 66 -0.21 -1.02 15.40
C LEU A 66 -0.44 -2.31 16.19
N LYS A 67 -1.39 -3.15 15.77
CA LYS A 67 -1.57 -4.51 16.32
C LYS A 67 -0.34 -5.40 16.09
N TYR A 68 0.56 -4.98 15.20
CA TYR A 68 1.83 -5.66 14.93
C TYR A 68 3.06 -4.93 15.48
N SER A 69 2.88 -3.90 16.32
CA SER A 69 3.98 -3.15 16.96
C SER A 69 4.94 -4.00 17.77
N GLN A 70 4.50 -5.18 18.25
CA GLN A 70 5.32 -6.17 18.95
C GLN A 70 5.51 -7.45 18.15
N ALA A 71 5.13 -7.48 16.86
CA ALA A 71 5.13 -8.73 16.09
C ALA A 71 6.54 -9.14 15.63
N LEU A 72 7.42 -8.17 15.45
CA LEU A 72 8.75 -8.34 14.88
C LEU A 72 9.79 -8.05 15.94
N ASP A 73 10.83 -8.88 15.98
CA ASP A 73 12.02 -8.67 16.79
C ASP A 73 13.22 -8.59 15.85
N ALA A 74 14.12 -7.65 16.14
CA ALA A 74 15.40 -7.53 15.47
C ALA A 74 16.45 -7.90 16.51
N VAL A 75 17.00 -9.11 16.40
CA VAL A 75 18.17 -9.47 17.19
C VAL A 75 19.34 -8.64 16.65
N ALA A 76 20.08 -7.96 17.53
CA ALA A 76 21.20 -7.11 17.14
C ALA A 76 22.14 -7.87 16.18
N ASP A 77 22.50 -7.21 15.07
CA ASP A 77 23.32 -7.74 13.97
C ASP A 77 22.75 -9.00 13.27
N SER A 78 21.44 -9.21 13.36
CA SER A 78 20.74 -10.35 12.74
C SER A 78 19.52 -9.91 11.95
N TYR A 79 18.92 -10.88 11.27
CA TYR A 79 17.70 -10.71 10.48
C TYR A 79 16.47 -10.51 11.37
N ILE A 80 15.47 -9.81 10.82
CA ILE A 80 14.14 -9.70 11.44
C ILE A 80 13.53 -11.09 11.59
N GLN A 81 12.97 -11.37 12.77
CA GLN A 81 12.23 -12.60 13.07
C GLN A 81 10.92 -12.28 13.81
N LEU A 82 10.06 -13.28 13.98
CA LEU A 82 8.88 -13.14 14.84
C LEU A 82 9.30 -13.05 16.31
N SER A 83 8.69 -12.13 17.05
CA SER A 83 8.85 -12.05 18.50
C SER A 83 8.19 -13.22 19.23
N ALA A 84 8.53 -13.42 20.51
CA ALA A 84 7.86 -14.42 21.35
C ALA A 84 6.33 -14.21 21.44
N GLU A 85 5.89 -12.94 21.53
CA GLU A 85 4.48 -12.56 21.55
C GLU A 85 3.77 -12.98 20.25
N ALA A 86 4.40 -12.69 19.11
CA ALA A 86 3.87 -13.02 17.79
C ALA A 86 3.73 -14.53 17.59
N LYS A 87 4.73 -15.30 18.03
CA LYS A 87 4.72 -16.77 17.98
C LYS A 87 3.56 -17.35 18.80
N GLY A 88 3.23 -16.74 19.95
CA GLY A 88 2.12 -17.15 20.81
C GLY A 88 0.73 -16.91 20.20
N ILE A 89 0.51 -15.70 19.64
CA ILE A 89 -0.76 -15.27 19.02
C ILE A 89 -1.07 -16.05 17.73
N ALA A 90 -0.04 -16.58 17.08
CA ALA A 90 -0.12 -17.30 15.82
C ALA A 90 -1.20 -18.42 15.85
N ARG A 91 -1.53 -19.04 16.99
CA ARG A 91 -2.48 -20.17 17.02
C ARG A 91 -3.88 -19.86 16.44
N ASP A 92 -4.41 -18.66 16.69
CA ASP A 92 -5.79 -18.29 16.30
C ASP A 92 -5.85 -17.19 15.21
N TYR A 93 -4.78 -16.40 15.03
CA TYR A 93 -4.74 -15.26 14.09
C TYR A 93 -3.66 -15.37 12.98
N LYS A 94 -3.00 -16.53 12.85
CA LYS A 94 -1.95 -16.85 11.85
C LYS A 94 -2.20 -16.26 10.47
N ARG A 95 -3.39 -16.51 9.92
CA ARG A 95 -3.71 -16.15 8.53
C ARG A 95 -3.81 -14.64 8.32
N LEU A 96 -4.35 -13.92 9.29
CA LEU A 96 -4.49 -12.46 9.19
C LEU A 96 -3.12 -11.80 9.39
N GLN A 97 -2.38 -12.22 10.42
CA GLN A 97 -1.02 -11.75 10.69
C GLN A 97 -0.11 -11.94 9.48
N SER A 98 -0.02 -13.16 8.94
CA SER A 98 0.87 -13.45 7.81
C SER A 98 0.45 -12.70 6.54
N ARG A 99 -0.84 -12.47 6.33
CA ARG A 99 -1.33 -11.68 5.20
C ARG A 99 -0.91 -10.22 5.31
N GLU A 100 -1.26 -9.55 6.40
CA GLU A 100 -1.04 -8.10 6.53
C GLU A 100 0.44 -7.76 6.71
N LEU A 101 1.18 -8.49 7.55
CA LEU A 101 2.64 -8.31 7.61
C LEU A 101 3.29 -8.64 6.26
N GLY A 102 2.81 -9.67 5.56
CA GLY A 102 3.26 -9.99 4.21
C GLY A 102 3.08 -8.83 3.22
N GLN A 103 1.98 -8.08 3.32
CA GLN A 103 1.76 -6.86 2.53
C GLN A 103 2.79 -5.78 2.86
N GLY A 104 3.03 -5.50 4.15
CA GLY A 104 4.03 -4.51 4.57
C GLY A 104 5.43 -4.83 4.03
N PHE A 105 5.89 -6.08 4.18
CA PHE A 105 7.19 -6.52 3.64
C PHE A 105 7.24 -6.44 2.11
N ALA A 106 6.18 -6.87 1.42
CA ALA A 106 6.12 -6.83 -0.04
C ALA A 106 6.21 -5.40 -0.58
N LEU A 107 5.52 -4.44 0.03
CA LEU A 107 5.54 -3.04 -0.41
C LEU A 107 6.90 -2.38 -0.14
N ALA A 108 7.49 -2.63 1.04
CA ALA A 108 8.83 -2.14 1.37
C ALA A 108 9.89 -2.64 0.36
N LEU A 109 9.85 -3.93 0.02
CA LEU A 109 10.79 -4.52 -0.93
C LEU A 109 10.49 -4.12 -2.38
N ALA A 110 9.21 -4.04 -2.77
CA ALA A 110 8.83 -3.53 -4.09
C ALA A 110 9.35 -2.10 -4.30
N ARG A 111 9.30 -1.26 -3.26
CA ARG A 111 9.81 0.11 -3.31
C ARG A 111 11.30 0.13 -3.64
N GLN A 112 12.09 -0.63 -2.88
CA GLN A 112 13.55 -0.69 -3.10
C GLN A 112 13.90 -1.26 -4.48
N ALA A 113 13.23 -2.33 -4.92
CA ALA A 113 13.45 -2.93 -6.23
C ALA A 113 13.14 -1.93 -7.37
N LEU A 114 11.98 -1.28 -7.29
CA LEU A 114 11.54 -0.34 -8.33
C LEU A 114 12.37 0.94 -8.34
N LEU A 115 12.81 1.46 -7.19
CA LEU A 115 13.70 2.61 -7.13
C LEU A 115 15.10 2.30 -7.66
N ARG A 116 15.61 1.07 -7.48
CA ARG A 116 16.87 0.66 -8.12
C ARG A 116 16.72 0.48 -9.63
N ARG A 117 15.56 -0.01 -10.08
CA ARG A 117 15.26 -0.16 -11.51
C ARG A 117 14.99 1.18 -12.21
N TYR A 118 14.42 2.15 -11.50
CA TYR A 118 14.05 3.48 -11.99
C TYR A 118 14.52 4.58 -11.03
N PRO A 119 15.84 4.84 -10.94
CA PRO A 119 16.44 5.72 -9.93
C PRO A 119 16.05 7.19 -10.08
N ASP A 120 15.57 7.61 -11.25
CA ASP A 120 15.13 8.97 -11.53
C ASP A 120 13.62 9.18 -11.33
N ARG A 121 12.90 8.15 -10.88
CA ARG A 121 11.44 8.15 -10.70
C ARG A 121 11.05 7.95 -9.24
N PHE A 122 9.83 8.36 -8.93
CA PHE A 122 9.17 8.15 -7.66
C PHE A 122 8.29 6.90 -7.70
N VAL A 123 8.08 6.23 -6.56
CA VAL A 123 7.23 5.05 -6.44
C VAL A 123 6.10 5.31 -5.45
N SER A 124 4.86 5.24 -5.91
CA SER A 124 3.66 5.34 -5.08
C SER A 124 2.87 4.03 -5.11
N PHE A 125 2.28 3.63 -3.99
CA PHE A 125 1.47 2.42 -3.90
C PHE A 125 0.01 2.77 -3.65
N VAL A 126 -0.89 2.05 -4.31
CA VAL A 126 -2.34 2.21 -4.14
C VAL A 126 -3.04 0.86 -4.09
N SER A 127 -4.13 0.77 -3.32
CA SER A 127 -4.96 -0.43 -3.33
C SER A 127 -5.59 -0.63 -4.70
N ALA A 128 -5.37 -1.80 -5.29
CA ALA A 128 -5.93 -2.12 -6.60
C ALA A 128 -7.47 -2.20 -6.56
N ASP A 129 -8.06 -2.67 -5.44
CA ASP A 129 -9.52 -2.68 -5.26
C ASP A 129 -10.13 -1.27 -5.33
N VAL A 130 -9.44 -0.28 -4.77
CA VAL A 130 -9.90 1.11 -4.79
C VAL A 130 -9.76 1.72 -6.17
N VAL A 131 -8.64 1.49 -6.87
CA VAL A 131 -8.42 1.97 -8.24
C VAL A 131 -9.45 1.35 -9.20
N ILE A 132 -9.64 0.03 -9.17
CA ILE A 132 -10.56 -0.68 -10.08
C ILE A 132 -12.01 -0.17 -9.93
N ARG A 133 -12.43 0.20 -8.72
CA ARG A 133 -13.78 0.74 -8.49
C ARG A 133 -14.03 2.08 -9.16
N ALA A 134 -13.01 2.80 -9.59
CA ALA A 134 -13.20 4.08 -10.28
C ALA A 134 -13.83 3.90 -11.67
N GLY A 135 -13.63 2.75 -12.33
CA GLY A 135 -14.00 2.58 -13.74
C GLY A 135 -14.79 1.33 -14.09
N TRP A 136 -14.68 0.27 -13.28
CA TRP A 136 -15.38 -0.98 -13.55
C TRP A 136 -16.61 -1.11 -12.64
N SER A 137 -17.77 -1.38 -13.26
CA SER A 137 -19.07 -1.41 -12.57
C SER A 137 -19.15 -2.52 -11.52
N LYS A 138 -19.85 -2.25 -10.41
CA LYS A 138 -20.14 -3.27 -9.40
C LYS A 138 -21.09 -4.32 -9.99
N GLY A 139 -20.66 -5.59 -10.00
CA GLY A 139 -21.50 -6.74 -10.32
C GLY A 139 -21.29 -7.35 -11.71
N SER A 140 -20.54 -6.70 -12.60
CA SER A 140 -20.27 -7.18 -13.97
C SER A 140 -19.14 -8.20 -14.06
N VAL A 141 -18.30 -8.31 -13.04
CA VAL A 141 -17.18 -9.26 -13.00
C VAL A 141 -17.40 -10.26 -11.86
N GLY A 142 -17.97 -11.42 -12.19
CA GLY A 142 -17.93 -12.62 -11.34
C GLY A 142 -16.51 -13.19 -11.16
N TYR A 143 -15.48 -12.36 -11.36
CA TYR A 143 -14.09 -12.73 -11.38
C TYR A 143 -13.44 -12.32 -10.06
N ALA A 144 -13.06 -13.33 -9.27
CA ALA A 144 -12.55 -13.15 -7.92
C ALA A 144 -11.10 -12.62 -7.89
N TYR A 145 -10.35 -12.76 -8.98
CA TYR A 145 -8.92 -12.43 -9.03
C TYR A 145 -8.71 -10.98 -9.39
N ARG A 146 -7.84 -10.34 -8.62
CA ARG A 146 -7.32 -8.99 -8.85
C ARG A 146 -6.01 -8.82 -8.07
N PRO A 147 -5.11 -7.92 -8.49
CA PRO A 147 -3.94 -7.57 -7.71
C PRO A 147 -4.35 -7.04 -6.31
N ASP A 148 -3.44 -7.07 -5.36
CA ASP A 148 -3.65 -6.40 -4.07
C ASP A 148 -3.38 -4.89 -4.20
N PHE A 149 -2.31 -4.54 -4.93
CA PHE A 149 -1.85 -3.17 -5.09
C PHE A 149 -1.43 -2.86 -6.53
N PHE A 150 -1.38 -1.58 -6.86
CA PHE A 150 -0.60 -1.06 -7.97
C PHE A 150 0.57 -0.25 -7.42
N ALA A 151 1.75 -0.44 -8.02
CA ALA A 151 2.86 0.50 -7.88
C ALA A 151 2.90 1.41 -9.10
N GLU A 152 2.74 2.71 -8.89
CA GLU A 152 2.97 3.74 -9.90
C GLU A 152 4.43 4.17 -9.83
N VAL A 153 5.17 4.01 -10.91
CA VAL A 153 6.52 4.53 -11.09
C VAL A 153 6.44 5.76 -11.99
N TRP A 154 6.67 6.95 -11.44
CA TRP A 154 6.32 8.20 -12.10
C TRP A 154 7.35 9.30 -11.90
N LYS A 155 7.27 10.33 -12.74
CA LYS A 155 8.08 11.54 -12.66
C LYS A 155 7.23 12.72 -13.17
N PRO A 156 7.28 13.91 -12.55
CA PRO A 156 6.52 15.06 -13.02
C PRO A 156 6.74 15.32 -14.51
N GLY A 157 5.64 15.50 -15.25
CA GLY A 157 5.65 15.77 -16.69
C GLY A 157 5.97 14.58 -17.60
N GLU A 158 6.25 13.40 -17.05
CA GLU A 158 6.53 12.19 -17.84
C GLU A 158 5.46 11.11 -17.64
N PRO A 159 5.26 10.22 -18.64
CA PRO A 159 4.37 9.07 -18.50
C PRO A 159 4.73 8.19 -17.29
N SER A 160 3.71 7.76 -16.54
CA SER A 160 3.87 6.80 -15.44
C SER A 160 3.92 5.37 -15.98
N ARG A 161 4.63 4.48 -15.29
CA ARG A 161 4.57 3.03 -15.51
C ARG A 161 3.94 2.34 -14.31
N VAL A 162 2.99 1.42 -14.53
CA VAL A 162 2.25 0.76 -13.45
C VAL A 162 2.54 -0.73 -13.37
N PHE A 163 2.79 -1.21 -12.15
CA PHE A 163 3.06 -2.61 -11.83
C PHE A 163 1.96 -3.15 -10.91
N PRO A 164 1.11 -4.09 -11.37
CA PRO A 164 0.27 -4.87 -10.48
C PRO A 164 1.13 -5.70 -9.51
N ILE A 165 0.72 -5.70 -8.24
CA ILE A 165 1.37 -6.44 -7.16
C ILE A 165 0.37 -7.38 -6.51
N ALA A 166 0.75 -8.65 -6.34
CA ALA A 166 0.02 -9.59 -5.51
C ALA A 166 0.91 -10.16 -4.42
N THR A 167 0.35 -10.31 -3.23
CA THR A 167 1.09 -10.59 -1.99
C THR A 167 0.40 -11.67 -1.18
N THR A 168 1.19 -12.47 -0.49
CA THR A 168 0.72 -13.46 0.45
C THR A 168 1.73 -13.60 1.59
N GLY A 169 1.33 -14.24 2.68
CA GLY A 169 2.28 -14.72 3.66
C GLY A 169 1.82 -15.98 4.35
N ASN A 170 2.75 -16.69 4.98
CA ASN A 170 2.50 -17.94 5.66
C ASN A 170 3.45 -18.16 6.85
N HIS A 171 3.13 -19.13 7.70
CA HIS A 171 3.96 -19.57 8.83
C HIS A 171 4.56 -20.99 8.65
N GLY A 172 4.36 -21.60 7.47
CA GLY A 172 4.63 -23.03 7.24
C GLY A 172 5.92 -23.32 6.46
N GLY A 173 6.68 -22.29 6.09
CA GLY A 173 7.95 -22.39 5.37
C GLY A 173 7.82 -22.39 3.83
N PRO A 174 8.83 -22.89 3.09
CA PRO A 174 8.96 -22.65 1.64
C PRO A 174 7.97 -23.37 0.75
N LYS A 175 7.50 -24.55 1.14
CA LYS A 175 6.55 -25.32 0.34
C LYS A 175 5.20 -24.58 0.17
N PRO A 176 4.58 -24.03 1.22
CA PRO A 176 3.47 -23.08 1.09
C PRO A 176 3.77 -21.90 0.16
N SER A 177 4.97 -21.31 0.26
CA SER A 177 5.35 -20.12 -0.52
C SER A 177 5.28 -20.35 -2.02
N TYR A 178 5.73 -21.51 -2.51
CA TYR A 178 5.62 -21.84 -3.94
C TYR A 178 4.17 -21.90 -4.44
N SER A 179 3.27 -22.48 -3.64
CA SER A 179 1.84 -22.54 -3.98
C SER A 179 1.20 -21.15 -3.93
N GLN A 180 1.66 -20.31 -3.01
CA GLN A 180 1.21 -18.93 -2.86
C GLN A 180 1.66 -18.05 -4.02
N LEU A 181 2.94 -18.13 -4.43
CA LEU A 181 3.45 -17.43 -5.62
C LEU A 181 2.69 -17.85 -6.88
N ALA A 182 2.45 -19.16 -7.04
CA ALA A 182 1.60 -19.65 -8.12
C ALA A 182 0.21 -19.01 -8.05
N ALA A 183 -0.44 -18.97 -6.88
CA ALA A 183 -1.74 -18.31 -6.69
C ALA A 183 -1.69 -16.81 -7.08
N CYS A 184 -0.71 -16.05 -6.57
CA CYS A 184 -0.48 -14.65 -6.87
C CYS A 184 -0.36 -14.36 -8.38
N SER A 185 0.23 -15.28 -9.15
CA SER A 185 0.35 -15.10 -10.60
C SER A 185 -0.99 -14.97 -11.33
N ALA A 186 -2.08 -15.56 -10.80
CA ALA A 186 -3.42 -15.36 -11.37
C ALA A 186 -4.04 -14.02 -10.95
N HIS A 187 -3.67 -13.52 -9.77
CA HIS A 187 -4.12 -12.21 -9.30
C HIS A 187 -3.54 -11.07 -10.12
N VAL A 188 -2.25 -11.13 -10.49
CA VAL A 188 -1.65 -10.11 -11.37
C VAL A 188 -2.04 -10.29 -12.83
N GLU A 189 -2.26 -11.53 -13.29
CA GLU A 189 -2.75 -11.81 -14.67
C GLU A 189 -4.17 -11.30 -14.92
N ALA A 190 -4.95 -11.10 -13.85
CA ALA A 190 -6.28 -10.50 -13.91
C ALA A 190 -6.29 -9.06 -14.43
N MET A 191 -5.12 -8.40 -14.52
CA MET A 191 -4.99 -7.01 -14.93
C MET A 191 -3.99 -6.88 -16.07
N HIS A 192 -4.45 -6.39 -17.21
CA HIS A 192 -3.60 -5.94 -18.31
C HIS A 192 -3.63 -4.42 -18.40
N ILE A 193 -2.45 -3.83 -18.55
CA ILE A 193 -2.22 -2.41 -18.77
C ILE A 193 -1.36 -2.30 -20.02
N GLY A 194 -1.91 -1.67 -21.06
CA GLY A 194 -1.30 -1.62 -22.38
C GLY A 194 -1.51 -2.92 -23.16
N ALA A 195 -0.51 -3.33 -23.92
CA ALA A 195 -0.57 -4.49 -24.79
C ALA A 195 -0.81 -5.81 -24.03
N TRP A 196 -1.52 -6.71 -24.72
CA TRP A 196 -1.84 -8.05 -24.22
C TRP A 196 -0.58 -8.80 -23.75
N ASN A 197 -0.63 -9.34 -22.53
CA ASN A 197 0.45 -10.07 -21.86
C ASN A 197 1.72 -9.26 -21.52
N GLU A 198 1.84 -8.00 -21.94
CA GLU A 198 3.05 -7.19 -21.76
C GLU A 198 3.09 -6.38 -20.47
N THR A 199 2.06 -6.49 -19.62
CA THR A 199 2.02 -5.78 -18.34
C THR A 199 3.11 -6.28 -17.38
N PRO A 200 3.97 -5.41 -16.85
CA PRO A 200 4.99 -5.80 -15.90
C PRO A 200 4.34 -6.08 -14.54
N CYS A 201 4.91 -6.93 -13.68
CA CYS A 201 4.32 -7.17 -12.35
C CYS A 201 5.34 -7.68 -11.32
N LEU A 202 4.94 -7.64 -10.05
CA LEU A 202 5.66 -8.26 -8.93
C LEU A 202 4.72 -9.17 -8.13
N VAL A 203 5.19 -10.36 -7.75
CA VAL A 203 4.45 -11.27 -6.88
C VAL A 203 5.31 -11.69 -5.69
N PHE A 204 4.70 -11.68 -4.50
CA PHE A 204 5.40 -11.88 -3.24
C PHE A 204 4.76 -13.00 -2.40
N SER A 205 5.61 -13.73 -1.69
CA SER A 205 5.22 -14.63 -0.62
C SER A 205 6.19 -14.48 0.56
N THR A 206 5.65 -14.10 1.71
CA THR A 206 6.45 -13.88 2.93
C THR A 206 6.30 -15.02 3.92
N GLU A 207 7.42 -15.57 4.34
CA GLU A 207 7.52 -16.60 5.36
C GLU A 207 7.80 -16.00 6.73
N PHE A 208 6.97 -16.40 7.68
CA PHE A 208 7.09 -16.08 9.09
C PHE A 208 7.32 -17.37 9.87
N PRO A 209 8.52 -17.97 9.79
CA PRO A 209 8.80 -19.22 10.46
C PRO A 209 8.69 -19.05 11.99
N SER A 210 8.35 -20.14 12.69
CA SER A 210 8.31 -20.12 14.15
C SER A 210 9.69 -19.90 14.76
N GLU A 211 10.76 -20.29 14.05
CA GLU A 211 12.15 -20.03 14.42
C GLU A 211 12.93 -19.59 13.18
N GLY A 212 13.81 -18.60 13.35
CA GLY A 212 14.64 -18.07 12.28
C GLY A 212 14.06 -16.84 11.56
N PRO A 213 14.72 -16.41 10.46
CA PRO A 213 14.47 -15.12 9.84
C PRO A 213 13.19 -15.10 8.99
N VAL A 214 12.55 -13.93 8.93
CA VAL A 214 11.54 -13.65 7.91
C VAL A 214 12.18 -13.73 6.54
N THR A 215 11.61 -14.54 5.65
CA THR A 215 12.10 -14.72 4.28
C THR A 215 11.02 -14.27 3.30
N VAL A 216 11.36 -13.39 2.36
CA VAL A 216 10.43 -12.94 1.32
C VAL A 216 10.87 -13.52 -0.02
N HIS A 217 9.96 -14.25 -0.66
CA HIS A 217 10.13 -14.71 -2.03
C HIS A 217 9.49 -13.73 -2.97
N VAL A 218 10.22 -13.34 -4.01
CA VAL A 218 9.75 -12.41 -5.03
C VAL A 218 9.98 -13.01 -6.41
N LEU A 219 8.94 -12.99 -7.24
CA LEU A 219 9.05 -13.16 -8.68
C LEU A 219 8.55 -11.91 -9.37
N HIS A 220 9.09 -11.64 -10.56
CA HIS A 220 8.61 -10.54 -11.39
C HIS A 220 8.40 -11.01 -12.82
N ALA A 221 7.49 -10.35 -13.52
CA ALA A 221 7.47 -10.39 -14.98
C ALA A 221 7.97 -9.03 -15.45
N ARG A 222 8.98 -9.02 -16.32
CA ARG A 222 9.59 -7.78 -16.80
C ARG A 222 8.57 -6.91 -17.52
N GLY A 223 7.82 -7.50 -18.45
CA GLY A 223 6.87 -6.82 -19.34
C GLY A 223 7.50 -5.73 -20.20
N GLU A 224 7.06 -5.56 -21.44
CA GLU A 224 7.51 -4.44 -22.26
C GLU A 224 6.61 -3.21 -22.13
N ASP A 225 5.40 -3.36 -21.57
CA ASP A 225 4.40 -2.30 -21.48
C ASP A 225 4.09 -1.86 -20.03
N GLY A 226 2.84 -1.54 -19.70
CA GLY A 226 2.42 -0.94 -18.45
C GLY A 226 2.63 0.58 -18.40
N TRP A 227 2.96 1.21 -19.51
CA TRP A 227 3.14 2.66 -19.59
C TRP A 227 1.82 3.36 -19.86
N LEU A 228 1.57 4.48 -19.18
CA LEU A 228 0.36 5.26 -19.32
C LEU A 228 0.66 6.50 -20.15
N TYR A 229 0.53 6.36 -21.47
CA TYR A 229 0.70 7.46 -22.41
C TYR A 229 -0.61 8.22 -22.61
N GLY A 230 -0.50 9.53 -22.81
CA GLY A 230 -1.59 10.31 -23.42
C GLY A 230 -1.54 10.18 -24.93
N SER A 231 -2.69 10.37 -25.58
CA SER A 231 -2.80 10.52 -27.03
C SER A 231 -3.32 11.91 -27.38
N PRO A 232 -3.25 12.36 -28.66
CA PRO A 232 -3.86 13.62 -29.07
C PRO A 232 -5.37 13.71 -28.75
N GLU A 233 -6.08 12.59 -28.84
CA GLU A 233 -7.51 12.48 -28.53
C GLU A 233 -7.76 12.40 -27.02
N HIS A 234 -6.83 11.78 -26.28
CA HIS A 234 -6.92 11.55 -24.85
C HIS A 234 -5.62 11.99 -24.15
N PRO A 235 -5.37 13.32 -24.03
CA PRO A 235 -4.15 13.81 -23.40
C PRO A 235 -4.12 13.43 -21.91
N LEU A 236 -2.91 13.32 -21.35
CA LEU A 236 -2.74 13.09 -19.92
C LEU A 236 -3.45 14.19 -19.13
N ARG A 237 -4.11 13.79 -18.05
CA ARG A 237 -4.95 14.67 -17.25
C ARG A 237 -4.16 15.18 -16.05
N MET A 238 -4.40 16.44 -15.70
CA MET A 238 -3.86 16.99 -14.46
C MET A 238 -4.50 16.30 -13.26
N VAL A 239 -3.68 15.86 -12.30
CA VAL A 239 -4.13 15.22 -11.06
C VAL A 239 -5.03 16.15 -10.25
N ASN A 240 -4.89 17.48 -10.39
CA ASN A 240 -5.75 18.48 -9.74
C ASN A 240 -7.21 18.43 -10.21
N SER A 241 -7.48 17.98 -11.44
CA SER A 241 -8.83 17.91 -12.00
C SER A 241 -9.73 16.93 -11.22
N PRO A 242 -11.05 17.19 -11.07
CA PRO A 242 -11.96 16.33 -10.30
C PRO A 242 -11.92 14.86 -10.70
N ALA A 243 -12.17 13.97 -9.74
CA ALA A 243 -12.18 12.52 -9.99
C ALA A 243 -13.34 12.14 -10.92
N GLU A 244 -13.02 11.48 -12.03
CA GLU A 244 -14.02 11.02 -12.99
C GLU A 244 -14.24 9.51 -12.90
N LYS A 245 -15.51 9.12 -12.97
CA LYS A 245 -15.89 7.73 -13.07
C LYS A 245 -15.66 7.24 -14.50
N GLY A 246 -14.86 6.19 -14.65
CA GLY A 246 -14.78 5.42 -15.89
C GLY A 246 -16.01 4.53 -16.06
N ASN A 247 -16.34 4.20 -17.31
CA ASN A 247 -17.38 3.23 -17.65
C ASN A 247 -16.77 2.13 -18.52
N ILE A 248 -15.74 1.47 -17.99
CA ILE A 248 -14.97 0.46 -18.74
C ILE A 248 -15.67 -0.88 -18.63
N VAL A 249 -15.87 -1.53 -19.79
CA VAL A 249 -16.40 -2.88 -19.86
C VAL A 249 -15.32 -3.85 -19.34
N PRO A 250 -15.62 -4.69 -18.33
CA PRO A 250 -14.68 -5.69 -17.85
C PRO A 250 -14.33 -6.70 -18.95
N GLY A 251 -13.07 -7.13 -18.97
CA GLY A 251 -12.59 -8.11 -19.92
C GLY A 251 -11.23 -7.77 -20.48
N ILE A 252 -10.34 -8.76 -20.51
CA ILE A 252 -9.05 -8.69 -21.17
C ILE A 252 -9.27 -9.00 -22.65
N GLN A 253 -8.76 -8.14 -23.53
CA GLN A 253 -8.98 -8.24 -24.98
C GLN A 253 -7.76 -8.90 -25.64
N PRO A 254 -7.86 -10.15 -26.10
CA PRO A 254 -6.77 -10.79 -26.82
C PRO A 254 -6.55 -10.12 -28.19
N PRO A 255 -5.32 -10.18 -28.74
CA PRO A 255 -5.06 -9.64 -30.07
C PRO A 255 -5.85 -10.42 -31.11
N THR A 256 -6.36 -9.71 -32.12
CA THR A 256 -7.08 -10.31 -33.26
C THR A 256 -6.19 -11.33 -33.98
N ARG A 257 -6.74 -12.51 -34.29
CA ARG A 257 -6.04 -13.55 -35.06
C ARG A 257 -6.80 -13.82 -36.36
N GLY A 258 -6.30 -13.28 -37.47
CA GLY A 258 -6.99 -13.30 -38.76
C GLY A 258 -8.31 -12.51 -38.70
N ASP A 259 -9.39 -13.04 -39.26
CA ASP A 259 -10.70 -12.37 -39.30
C ASP A 259 -11.57 -12.59 -38.06
N ARG A 260 -11.08 -13.35 -37.06
CA ARG A 260 -11.84 -13.66 -35.85
C ARG A 260 -11.50 -12.67 -34.75
N VAL A 261 -12.51 -11.91 -34.31
CA VAL A 261 -12.45 -11.16 -33.05
C VAL A 261 -12.51 -12.16 -31.90
N PRO A 262 -11.44 -12.31 -31.10
CA PRO A 262 -11.42 -13.25 -30.00
C PRO A 262 -12.41 -12.81 -28.92
N GLN A 263 -13.00 -13.79 -28.23
CA GLN A 263 -13.83 -13.50 -27.06
C GLN A 263 -12.95 -12.92 -25.95
N SER A 264 -13.48 -11.91 -25.26
CA SER A 264 -12.79 -11.33 -24.11
C SER A 264 -12.59 -12.36 -23.00
N GLU A 265 -11.37 -12.37 -22.45
CA GLU A 265 -11.02 -13.17 -21.27
C GLU A 265 -11.42 -12.46 -19.97
N PRO A 266 -11.71 -13.19 -18.88
CA PRO A 266 -12.04 -12.58 -17.60
C PRO A 266 -10.88 -11.74 -17.02
N GLY A 267 -11.18 -10.49 -16.63
CA GLY A 267 -10.22 -9.60 -15.95
C GLY A 267 -10.49 -8.13 -16.26
N PHE A 268 -9.44 -7.32 -16.13
CA PHE A 268 -9.45 -5.87 -16.33
C PHE A 268 -8.37 -5.50 -17.35
N HIS A 269 -8.70 -4.61 -18.27
CA HIS A 269 -7.78 -4.18 -19.32
C HIS A 269 -7.82 -2.67 -19.45
N VAL A 270 -6.66 -2.03 -19.27
CA VAL A 270 -6.46 -0.61 -19.55
C VAL A 270 -5.88 -0.52 -20.95
N GLN A 271 -6.71 -0.12 -21.91
CA GLN A 271 -6.30 0.08 -23.29
C GLN A 271 -5.70 1.48 -23.47
N SER A 272 -5.19 1.76 -24.68
CA SER A 272 -4.59 3.05 -25.00
C SER A 272 -5.55 4.23 -24.79
N GLU A 273 -6.83 4.07 -25.14
CA GLU A 273 -7.90 5.05 -24.90
C GLU A 273 -8.18 5.33 -23.41
N ASP A 274 -7.96 4.35 -22.54
CA ASP A 274 -8.20 4.46 -21.10
C ASP A 274 -6.95 4.92 -20.32
N SER A 275 -5.79 5.01 -20.97
CA SER A 275 -4.50 5.21 -20.29
C SER A 275 -4.42 6.54 -19.54
N ALA A 276 -4.90 7.62 -20.14
CA ALA A 276 -4.96 8.94 -19.50
C ALA A 276 -5.92 8.99 -18.30
N TRP A 277 -7.05 8.29 -18.39
CA TRP A 277 -7.98 8.15 -17.27
C TRP A 277 -7.37 7.31 -16.14
N PHE A 278 -6.74 6.18 -16.48
CA PHE A 278 -6.18 5.29 -15.47
C PHE A 278 -5.01 5.94 -14.72
N GLN A 279 -4.15 6.70 -15.42
CA GLN A 279 -3.09 7.50 -14.80
C GLN A 279 -3.66 8.47 -13.77
N HIS A 280 -4.74 9.17 -14.14
CA HIS A 280 -5.40 10.14 -13.29
C HIS A 280 -5.98 9.48 -12.04
N VAL A 281 -6.66 8.35 -12.20
CA VAL A 281 -7.23 7.58 -11.10
C VAL A 281 -6.16 7.07 -10.14
N VAL A 282 -5.06 6.51 -10.66
CA VAL A 282 -3.96 5.98 -9.82
C VAL A 282 -3.34 7.11 -9.00
N ALA A 283 -2.98 8.23 -9.64
CA ALA A 283 -2.35 9.36 -8.96
C ALA A 283 -3.27 10.02 -7.92
N ARG A 284 -4.57 10.17 -8.23
CA ARG A 284 -5.54 10.69 -7.25
C ARG A 284 -5.81 9.72 -6.11
N THR A 285 -5.85 8.41 -6.38
CA THR A 285 -6.02 7.40 -5.34
C THR A 285 -4.81 7.37 -4.39
N ALA A 286 -3.59 7.58 -4.90
CA ALA A 286 -2.40 7.74 -4.06
C ALA A 286 -2.54 8.96 -3.15
N THR A 287 -2.97 10.09 -3.71
CA THR A 287 -3.23 11.32 -2.97
C THR A 287 -4.28 11.12 -1.87
N ALA A 288 -5.38 10.43 -2.18
CA ALA A 288 -6.41 10.07 -1.21
C ALA A 288 -5.86 9.18 -0.08
N GLY A 289 -4.96 8.24 -0.40
CA GLY A 289 -4.31 7.38 0.58
C GLY A 289 -3.45 8.17 1.57
N THR A 290 -2.66 9.13 1.06
CA THR A 290 -1.85 10.04 1.87
C THR A 290 -2.71 10.87 2.83
N THR A 291 -3.82 11.45 2.36
CA THR A 291 -4.69 12.28 3.19
C THR A 291 -5.50 11.45 4.18
N ALA A 292 -5.88 10.23 3.80
CA ALA A 292 -6.54 9.28 4.68
C ALA A 292 -5.58 8.85 5.80
N PHE A 293 -4.31 8.61 5.48
CA PHE A 293 -3.28 8.27 6.46
C PHE A 293 -3.05 9.40 7.49
N ALA A 294 -3.17 10.66 7.07
CA ALA A 294 -3.14 11.82 7.96
C ALA A 294 -4.43 12.05 8.76
N GLY A 295 -5.49 11.26 8.48
CA GLY A 295 -6.75 11.37 9.20
C GLY A 295 -7.71 12.45 8.70
N ASP A 296 -7.50 13.00 7.50
CA ASP A 296 -8.40 14.03 6.95
C ASP A 296 -9.37 13.45 5.91
N GLY A 297 -10.57 13.11 6.40
CA GLY A 297 -11.65 12.59 5.56
C GLY A 297 -12.11 13.57 4.48
N ALA A 298 -12.23 14.86 4.79
CA ALA A 298 -12.79 15.84 3.84
C ALA A 298 -11.86 16.01 2.62
N THR A 299 -10.55 16.11 2.84
CA THR A 299 -9.59 16.13 1.75
C THR A 299 -9.51 14.78 1.05
N THR A 300 -9.59 13.65 1.76
CA THR A 300 -9.64 12.32 1.15
C THR A 300 -10.80 12.15 0.18
N ALA A 301 -12.00 12.60 0.56
CA ALA A 301 -13.21 12.51 -0.25
C ALA A 301 -13.05 13.22 -1.61
N ARG A 302 -12.35 14.37 -1.63
CA ARG A 302 -12.08 15.17 -2.84
C ARG A 302 -11.39 14.33 -3.93
N TYR A 303 -10.49 13.45 -3.55
CA TYR A 303 -9.65 12.71 -4.49
C TYR A 303 -10.27 11.41 -5.01
N LEU A 304 -11.41 10.98 -4.45
CA LEU A 304 -12.06 9.72 -4.79
C LEU A 304 -13.37 9.95 -5.57
N THR A 305 -13.72 9.01 -6.44
CA THR A 305 -15.08 8.96 -6.98
C THR A 305 -16.07 8.38 -5.97
N THR A 306 -17.37 8.56 -6.24
CA THR A 306 -18.44 7.93 -5.47
C THR A 306 -18.33 6.40 -5.42
N ASP A 307 -17.88 5.75 -6.49
CA ASP A 307 -17.76 4.29 -6.55
C ASP A 307 -16.55 3.77 -5.77
N GLN A 308 -15.47 4.56 -5.76
CA GLN A 308 -14.33 4.36 -4.86
C GLN A 308 -14.72 4.58 -3.39
N GLY A 309 -15.74 5.39 -3.15
CA GLY A 309 -16.39 5.52 -1.84
C GLY A 309 -16.19 6.86 -1.15
N SER A 310 -15.97 7.95 -1.90
CA SER A 310 -15.78 9.31 -1.37
C SER A 310 -16.77 9.67 -0.26
N ARG A 311 -18.06 9.36 -0.45
CA ARG A 311 -19.16 9.61 0.52
C ARG A 311 -18.92 9.09 1.94
N ARG A 312 -18.00 8.14 2.11
CA ARG A 312 -17.65 7.60 3.43
C ARG A 312 -16.72 8.50 4.23
N TYR A 313 -16.02 9.39 3.56
CA TYR A 313 -15.05 10.33 4.12
C TYR A 313 -15.64 11.74 4.26
N ASP A 314 -16.88 11.97 3.79
CA ASP A 314 -17.60 13.22 4.00
C ASP A 314 -17.86 13.46 5.50
N ALA A 315 -17.74 14.72 5.92
CA ALA A 315 -17.78 15.19 7.31
C ALA A 315 -19.02 14.78 8.13
N GLY A 316 -20.09 14.30 7.49
CA GLY A 316 -21.34 13.86 8.14
C GLY A 316 -21.34 12.41 8.65
N VAL A 317 -20.32 11.61 8.37
CA VAL A 317 -20.24 10.17 8.78
C VAL A 317 -19.14 9.94 9.82
N ALA A 318 -18.62 11.00 10.45
CA ALA A 318 -17.66 10.89 11.55
C ALA A 318 -18.33 10.24 12.76
N HIS A 319 -18.12 8.93 12.93
CA HIS A 319 -18.60 8.21 14.11
C HIS A 319 -17.89 8.73 15.36
N ALA A 320 -18.66 9.11 16.38
CA ALA A 320 -18.16 9.48 17.70
C ALA A 320 -17.15 8.41 18.18
N ALA A 321 -15.93 8.85 18.53
CA ALA A 321 -14.80 8.03 18.98
C ALA A 321 -14.10 7.11 17.95
N SER A 322 -14.46 7.12 16.66
CA SER A 322 -13.74 6.36 15.62
C SER A 322 -13.51 7.11 14.30
N GLY A 323 -14.04 8.33 14.17
CA GLY A 323 -13.57 9.26 13.15
C GLY A 323 -12.15 9.66 13.49
N SER A 324 -11.20 9.32 12.63
CA SER A 324 -9.94 10.03 12.66
C SER A 324 -10.21 11.46 12.28
N VAL A 325 -9.79 12.36 13.16
CA VAL A 325 -9.81 13.79 12.91
C VAL A 325 -8.35 14.19 12.79
N GLN A 326 -8.01 14.91 11.73
CA GLN A 326 -6.73 15.56 11.61
C GLN A 326 -6.71 16.74 12.61
N ASP A 327 -6.26 16.48 13.83
CA ASP A 327 -6.28 17.43 14.95
C ASP A 327 -4.94 17.53 15.70
N ALA A 328 -3.95 16.72 15.32
CA ALA A 328 -2.64 16.68 15.95
C ALA A 328 -1.57 17.38 15.09
N THR A 329 -0.65 18.07 15.76
CA THR A 329 0.53 18.69 15.14
C THR A 329 1.76 18.41 15.99
N TYR A 330 2.79 17.83 15.38
CA TYR A 330 4.06 17.55 16.04
C TYR A 330 5.24 17.99 15.18
N ARG A 331 6.37 18.32 15.83
CA ARG A 331 7.65 18.48 15.13
C ARG A 331 8.47 17.22 15.37
N LEU A 332 8.75 16.49 14.30
CA LEU A 332 9.52 15.25 14.32
C LEU A 332 10.77 15.42 13.45
N LEU A 333 11.94 15.14 14.01
CA LEU A 333 13.24 15.32 13.35
C LEU A 333 13.41 16.73 12.76
N GLY A 334 12.88 17.74 13.47
CA GLY A 334 12.91 19.14 13.05
C GLY A 334 11.83 19.54 12.03
N ILE A 335 11.05 18.61 11.49
CA ILE A 335 10.04 18.85 10.44
C ILE A 335 8.64 18.94 11.08
N PRO A 336 7.82 19.95 10.76
CA PRO A 336 6.44 20.03 11.22
C PRO A 336 5.54 19.06 10.45
N PHE A 337 4.75 18.28 11.18
CA PHE A 337 3.78 17.33 10.66
C PHE A 337 2.39 17.61 11.22
N VAL A 338 1.38 17.44 10.38
CA VAL A 338 -0.04 17.48 10.75
C VAL A 338 -0.66 16.11 10.50
N GLY A 339 -1.56 15.69 11.39
CA GLY A 339 -2.16 14.38 11.26
C GLY A 339 -3.08 14.07 12.42
N THR A 340 -3.08 12.80 12.81
CA THR A 340 -3.88 12.26 13.91
C THR A 340 -2.99 11.50 14.88
N ASP A 341 -3.35 11.48 16.16
CA ASP A 341 -2.71 10.64 17.16
C ASP A 341 -3.68 9.68 17.85
N HIS A 342 -3.11 8.65 18.46
CA HIS A 342 -3.88 7.69 19.23
C HIS A 342 -3.09 7.20 20.42
N VAL A 343 -3.73 7.27 21.59
CA VAL A 343 -3.19 6.73 22.83
C VAL A 343 -3.85 5.40 23.17
N PHE A 344 -3.06 4.34 23.21
CA PHE A 344 -3.48 3.00 23.58
C PHE A 344 -2.61 2.44 24.70
N ARG A 345 -2.94 1.23 25.16
CA ARG A 345 -2.12 0.51 26.15
C ARG A 345 -1.46 -0.70 25.51
N LEU A 346 -0.17 -0.83 25.74
CA LEU A 346 0.65 -1.97 25.34
C LEU A 346 1.36 -2.49 26.59
N ASN A 347 1.05 -3.73 27.00
CA ASN A 347 1.60 -4.33 28.23
C ASN A 347 1.50 -3.40 29.45
N ASN A 348 0.30 -2.85 29.69
CA ASN A 348 -0.03 -1.87 30.74
C ASN A 348 0.71 -0.52 30.66
N LYS A 349 1.52 -0.26 29.63
CA LYS A 349 2.14 1.05 29.38
C LYS A 349 1.28 1.85 28.43
N ARG A 350 1.13 3.15 28.70
CA ARG A 350 0.49 4.08 27.76
C ARG A 350 1.46 4.35 26.61
N VAL A 351 0.97 4.18 25.40
CA VAL A 351 1.71 4.39 24.16
C VAL A 351 0.93 5.39 23.33
N GLU A 352 1.62 6.39 22.81
CA GLU A 352 1.06 7.32 21.82
C GLU A 352 1.66 6.99 20.46
N ALA A 353 0.80 6.79 19.47
CA ALA A 353 1.18 6.72 18.08
C ALA A 353 0.67 7.97 17.34
N PHE A 354 1.42 8.42 16.37
CA PHE A 354 1.09 9.55 15.51
C PHE A 354 1.30 9.15 14.05
N SER A 355 0.32 9.47 13.19
CA SER A 355 0.42 9.35 11.75
C SER A 355 0.07 10.69 11.10
N GLY A 356 0.87 11.13 10.14
CA GLY A 356 0.68 12.45 9.56
C GLY A 356 1.44 12.67 8.26
N VAL A 357 1.36 13.89 7.76
CA VAL A 357 2.03 14.37 6.55
C VAL A 357 2.72 15.69 6.87
N ALA A 358 3.87 15.97 6.24
CA ALA A 358 4.58 17.24 6.43
C ALA A 358 3.62 18.41 6.17
N ALA A 359 3.60 19.39 7.08
CA ALA A 359 2.53 20.37 7.15
C ALA A 359 2.36 21.19 5.85
N ASP A 360 3.46 21.51 5.19
CA ASP A 360 3.49 22.24 3.92
C ASP A 360 2.98 21.38 2.75
N LEU A 361 3.35 20.10 2.70
CA LEU A 361 2.84 19.14 1.72
C LEU A 361 1.35 18.90 1.92
N PHE A 362 0.89 18.74 3.17
CA PHE A 362 -0.52 18.58 3.48
C PHE A 362 -1.34 19.81 3.08
N ALA A 363 -0.79 21.02 3.25
CA ALA A 363 -1.45 22.26 2.82
C ALA A 363 -1.70 22.30 1.30
N LEU A 364 -0.80 21.72 0.49
CA LEU A 364 -1.04 21.56 -0.95
C LEU A 364 -2.21 20.60 -1.20
N LEU A 365 -2.23 19.45 -0.51
CA LEU A 365 -3.26 18.44 -0.68
C LEU A 365 -4.65 18.93 -0.27
N SER A 366 -4.77 19.62 0.86
CA SER A 366 -6.04 20.19 1.34
C SER A 366 -6.56 21.29 0.41
N ALA A 367 -5.66 22.05 -0.23
CA ALA A 367 -5.99 23.05 -1.23
C ALA A 367 -6.38 22.45 -2.61
N GLY A 368 -6.27 21.14 -2.81
CA GLY A 368 -6.53 20.50 -4.11
C GLY A 368 -5.37 20.58 -5.11
N LYS A 369 -4.16 20.90 -4.63
CA LYS A 369 -2.93 21.11 -5.41
C LYS A 369 -2.05 19.86 -5.41
N ALA A 370 -2.62 18.74 -5.86
CA ALA A 370 -1.96 17.44 -5.91
C ALA A 370 -0.77 17.38 -6.89
N GLU A 371 -0.79 18.12 -8.00
CA GLU A 371 0.35 18.22 -8.93
C GLU A 371 1.54 18.94 -8.32
N GLU A 372 1.27 20.02 -7.58
CA GLU A 372 2.28 20.76 -6.84
C GLU A 372 2.86 19.90 -5.72
N TYR A 373 2.01 19.16 -4.99
CA TYR A 373 2.46 18.17 -4.01
C TYR A 373 3.38 17.12 -4.66
N ARG A 374 2.99 16.53 -5.79
CA ARG A 374 3.79 15.54 -6.52
C ARG A 374 5.11 16.12 -7.00
N SER A 375 5.10 17.35 -7.48
CA SER A 375 6.32 18.06 -7.90
C SER A 375 7.25 18.30 -6.71
N GLU A 376 6.71 18.68 -5.55
CA GLU A 376 7.48 18.98 -4.35
C GLU A 376 8.11 17.73 -3.72
N ILE A 377 7.35 16.64 -3.56
CA ILE A 377 7.92 15.37 -3.04
C ILE A 377 8.96 14.80 -4.02
N TYR A 378 8.77 14.99 -5.32
CA TYR A 378 9.77 14.61 -6.31
C TYR A 378 11.03 15.45 -6.12
N ALA A 379 10.93 16.78 -5.99
CA ALA A 379 12.08 17.66 -5.79
C ALA A 379 12.85 17.34 -4.49
N ARG A 380 12.15 16.94 -3.43
CA ARG A 380 12.72 16.58 -2.12
C ARG A 380 13.24 15.14 -2.04
N ARG A 381 13.13 14.34 -3.09
CA ARG A 381 13.54 12.93 -3.05
C ARG A 381 14.98 12.76 -2.56
N GLY A 382 15.19 11.90 -1.57
CA GLY A 382 16.50 11.68 -0.96
C GLY A 382 17.00 12.78 -0.01
N THR A 383 16.17 13.78 0.30
CA THR A 383 16.50 14.83 1.30
C THR A 383 15.88 14.55 2.67
N TRP A 384 14.99 13.56 2.76
CA TRP A 384 14.31 13.23 4.01
C TRP A 384 15.28 12.63 5.05
N PRO A 385 15.07 12.89 6.35
CA PRO A 385 15.91 12.35 7.40
C PRO A 385 15.90 10.81 7.41
N GLY A 386 17.09 10.20 7.37
CA GLY A 386 17.23 8.74 7.50
C GLY A 386 17.21 8.23 8.94
N GLN A 387 17.16 9.12 9.94
CA GLN A 387 17.10 8.72 11.35
C GLN A 387 15.76 8.07 11.66
N THR A 388 15.79 6.92 12.34
CA THR A 388 14.59 6.19 12.74
C THR A 388 14.16 6.46 14.18
N TRP A 389 14.82 7.41 14.85
CA TRP A 389 14.56 7.79 16.24
C TRP A 389 14.67 9.30 16.42
N ASP A 390 13.67 9.90 17.07
CA ASP A 390 13.70 11.32 17.45
C ASP A 390 13.88 11.46 18.97
N PRO A 391 14.97 12.08 19.45
CA PRO A 391 15.21 12.28 20.88
C PRO A 391 14.20 13.21 21.57
N ASN A 392 13.65 14.20 20.84
CA ASN A 392 12.65 15.13 21.39
C ASN A 392 11.28 14.46 21.51
N TRP A 393 10.94 13.61 20.53
CA TRP A 393 9.76 12.75 20.60
C TRP A 393 9.90 11.67 21.68
N GLY A 394 11.13 11.13 21.83
CA GLY A 394 11.46 10.04 22.74
C GLY A 394 11.01 8.67 22.24
N GLY A 395 11.08 8.43 20.92
CA GLY A 395 10.57 7.21 20.31
C GLY A 395 10.94 7.02 18.84
N PRO A 396 10.60 5.85 18.26
CA PRO A 396 10.80 5.58 16.85
C PRO A 396 9.96 6.50 15.96
N VAL A 397 10.56 6.89 14.83
CA VAL A 397 9.97 7.71 13.78
C VAL A 397 10.31 7.07 12.43
N SER A 398 9.35 7.03 11.51
CA SER A 398 9.53 6.58 10.12
C SER A 398 8.97 7.67 9.23
N ILE A 399 9.84 8.35 8.48
CA ILE A 399 9.44 9.34 7.48
C ILE A 399 9.66 8.70 6.11
N GLN A 400 8.65 8.73 5.24
CA GLN A 400 8.78 8.23 3.87
C GLN A 400 8.98 9.38 2.88
N GLU A 401 9.44 9.03 1.68
CA GLU A 401 9.75 9.96 0.58
C GLU A 401 8.54 10.79 0.11
N ASP A 402 7.32 10.33 0.39
CA ASP A 402 6.07 11.04 0.10
C ASP A 402 5.72 12.07 1.19
N GLY A 403 6.58 12.25 2.18
CA GLY A 403 6.39 13.19 3.28
C GLY A 403 5.42 12.72 4.34
N THR A 404 4.99 11.46 4.32
CA THR A 404 4.25 10.84 5.42
C THR A 404 5.18 10.52 6.60
N VAL A 405 4.63 10.51 7.80
CA VAL A 405 5.33 10.08 9.02
C VAL A 405 4.48 9.13 9.85
N LEU A 406 5.13 8.10 10.39
CA LEU A 406 4.60 7.27 11.47
C LEU A 406 5.56 7.34 12.66
N ALA A 407 5.05 7.70 13.83
CA ALA A 407 5.84 7.82 15.05
C ALA A 407 5.14 7.19 16.24
N MET A 408 5.91 6.72 17.22
CA MET A 408 5.34 6.13 18.45
C MET A 408 6.23 6.44 19.65
N ARG A 409 5.66 6.68 20.83
CA ARG A 409 6.41 6.88 22.07
C ARG A 409 5.71 6.29 23.28
N LEU A 410 6.49 5.97 24.30
CA LEU A 410 5.96 5.64 25.62
C LEU A 410 5.58 6.93 26.35
N LEU A 411 4.33 7.02 26.80
CA LEU A 411 3.90 8.10 27.67
C LEU A 411 4.29 7.74 29.10
N ARG A 412 5.23 8.51 29.68
CA ARG A 412 5.55 8.39 31.10
C ARG A 412 4.34 8.85 31.91
N LEU A 413 3.95 8.07 32.92
CA LEU A 413 3.07 8.57 33.96
C LEU A 413 3.81 9.73 34.63
N ARG A 414 3.25 10.95 34.56
CA ARG A 414 3.68 12.02 35.46
C ARG A 414 3.51 11.48 36.87
N LYS A 415 4.61 11.31 37.62
CA LYS A 415 4.52 11.21 39.07
C LYS A 415 3.86 12.51 39.51
N SER A 416 2.66 12.43 40.09
CA SER A 416 2.14 13.55 40.87
C SER A 416 3.16 13.82 41.96
N THR A 417 3.87 14.93 41.87
CA THR A 417 4.48 15.54 43.05
C THR A 417 3.33 16.00 43.93
N SER A 418 2.78 15.10 44.73
CA SER A 418 2.12 15.49 45.97
C SER A 418 3.25 15.88 46.90
N THR A 419 3.59 17.17 46.86
CA THR A 419 4.25 17.83 47.98
C THR A 419 3.40 17.57 49.21
N GLU A 420 4.01 16.91 50.19
CA GLU A 420 3.62 16.99 51.58
C GLU A 420 3.50 18.46 51.96
N ASP A 421 2.28 18.91 52.29
CA ASP A 421 2.11 19.89 53.35
C ASP A 421 1.71 19.09 54.60
N ALA A 422 2.74 18.53 55.23
CA ALA A 422 2.70 18.30 56.65
C ALA A 422 2.98 19.65 57.33
N SER A 423 1.95 20.29 57.86
CA SER A 423 2.12 21.36 58.85
C SER A 423 0.97 21.34 59.84
N THR A 424 1.34 20.84 61.03
CA THR A 424 0.80 21.04 62.40
C THR A 424 -0.60 20.56 62.73
#